data_AF-M1B4U3-F1
#
_entry.id   AF-M1B4U3-F1
#
_cell.length_a   1.000
_cell.length_b   1.000
_cell.length_c   1.000
_cell.angle_alpha   90.00
_cell.angle_beta   90.00
_cell.angle_gamma   90.00
#
_symmetry.space_group_name_H-M   'P 1'
#
loop_
_entity.id
_entity.type
_entity.pdbx_description
1 polymer ?
#
loop_
_entity_poly.entity_id
_entity_poly.type
_entity_poly.pdbx_seq_one_letter_code
_entity_poly.pdbx_strand_id
1 'polypeptide(L)'
;MLSYLQGVLALCGMHDSEAKPVLLCSRNDNTIRVYDLPSFSERGKIFSKESVRRIEIGPAGLFFTGDESGQVRVWKWSTESSSTS
;
A
#
# COMPACT_ATOMS: atom_id res chain seq x y z
N MET A 1 1.15 -16.00 -26.32
CA MET A 1 0.67 -14.94 -25.40
C MET A 1 1.58 -15.00 -24.18
N LEU A 2 2.54 -14.08 -24.06
CA LEU A 2 3.45 -14.06 -22.91
C LEU A 2 2.62 -13.77 -21.66
N SER A 3 2.59 -14.69 -20.70
CA SER A 3 2.10 -14.41 -19.37
C SER A 3 3.01 -13.33 -18.79
N TYR A 4 2.51 -12.10 -18.68
CA TYR A 4 3.21 -11.05 -17.95
C TYR A 4 3.42 -11.58 -16.52
N LEU A 5 4.67 -11.88 -16.16
CA LEU A 5 5.06 -12.37 -14.84
C LEU A 5 4.51 -11.40 -13.82
N GLN A 6 3.50 -11.79 -13.03
CA GLN A 6 2.83 -10.87 -12.12
C GLN A 6 3.65 -10.61 -10.84
N GLY A 7 4.83 -10.01 -11.00
CA GLY A 7 5.84 -9.84 -9.97
C GLY A 7 5.54 -8.71 -8.98
N VAL A 8 6.22 -8.80 -7.84
CA VAL A 8 6.29 -7.73 -6.84
C VAL A 8 7.30 -6.69 -7.31
N LEU A 9 6.93 -5.40 -7.22
CA LEU A 9 7.75 -4.28 -7.67
C LEU A 9 8.39 -3.52 -6.51
N ALA A 10 7.66 -3.34 -5.41
CA ALA A 10 8.15 -2.72 -4.19
C ALA A 10 7.45 -3.31 -2.96
N LEU A 11 8.19 -3.37 -1.86
CA LEU A 11 7.70 -3.76 -0.55
C LEU A 11 8.02 -2.66 0.45
N CYS A 12 7.11 -2.36 1.35
CA CYS A 12 7.34 -1.40 2.41
C CYS A 12 6.57 -1.81 3.67
N GLY A 13 7.27 -1.90 4.80
CA GLY A 13 6.65 -2.12 6.10
C GLY A 13 6.35 -0.79 6.78
N MET A 14 5.19 -0.70 7.43
CA MET A 14 4.82 0.44 8.29
C MET A 14 3.94 -0.06 9.43
N HIS A 15 3.64 0.81 10.39
CA HIS A 15 2.55 0.60 11.33
C HIS A 15 1.28 1.33 10.85
N ASP A 16 0.11 0.79 11.17
CA ASP A 16 -1.16 1.50 10.97
C ASP A 16 -1.46 2.53 12.07
N SER A 17 -2.65 3.13 12.04
CA SER A 17 -3.10 4.11 13.04
C SER A 17 -3.21 3.54 14.47
N GLU A 18 -3.29 2.21 14.63
CA GLU A 18 -3.35 1.50 15.90
C GLU A 18 -1.99 0.89 16.30
N ALA A 19 -0.91 1.32 15.63
CA ALA A 19 0.44 0.78 15.80
C ALA A 19 0.58 -0.72 15.45
N LYS A 20 -0.34 -1.29 14.67
CA LYS A 20 -0.21 -2.68 14.19
C LYS A 20 0.69 -2.73 12.94
N PRO A 21 1.60 -3.72 12.84
CA PRO A 21 2.50 -3.82 11.70
C PRO A 21 1.76 -4.27 10.43
N VAL A 22 2.03 -3.58 9.32
CA VAL A 22 1.45 -3.84 8.01
C VAL A 22 2.52 -3.89 6.93
N LEU A 23 2.26 -4.69 5.90
CA LEU A 23 3.09 -4.76 4.69
C LEU A 23 2.33 -4.21 3.49
N LEU A 24 2.91 -3.22 2.82
CA LEU A 24 2.50 -2.71 1.52
C LEU A 24 3.30 -3.43 0.43
N CYS A 25 2.61 -3.95 -0.59
CA CYS A 25 3.21 -4.72 -1.67
C CYS A 25 2.66 -4.28 -3.03
N SER A 26 3.44 -3.56 -3.82
CA SER A 26 3.04 -3.20 -5.18
C SER A 26 3.32 -4.32 -6.16
N ARG A 27 2.40 -4.51 -7.11
CA ARG A 27 2.50 -5.51 -8.17
C ARG A 27 2.35 -4.82 -9.53
N ASN A 28 2.79 -5.51 -10.57
CA ASN A 28 2.62 -5.10 -11.96
C ASN A 28 1.18 -5.29 -12.50
N ASP A 29 0.19 -5.34 -11.60
CA ASP A 29 -1.25 -5.31 -11.91
C ASP A 29 -1.87 -3.96 -11.54
N ASN A 30 -1.02 -2.93 -11.40
CA ASN A 30 -1.38 -1.56 -10.99
C ASN A 30 -2.04 -1.49 -9.61
N THR A 31 -1.81 -2.50 -8.75
CA THR A 31 -2.28 -2.51 -7.37
C THR A 31 -1.14 -2.49 -6.36
N ILE A 32 -1.46 -1.97 -5.17
CA ILE A 32 -0.70 -2.20 -3.94
C ILE A 32 -1.61 -3.01 -3.03
N ARG A 33 -1.18 -4.23 -2.68
CA ARG A 33 -1.85 -5.06 -1.69
C ARG A 33 -1.34 -4.71 -0.30
N VAL A 34 -2.26 -4.69 0.66
CA VAL A 34 -1.99 -4.40 2.06
C VAL A 34 -2.22 -5.67 2.86
N TYR A 35 -1.24 -6.05 3.68
CA TYR A 35 -1.31 -7.23 4.52
C TYR A 35 -1.11 -6.90 5.99
N ASP A 36 -1.85 -7.59 6.85
CA ASP A 36 -1.55 -7.67 8.29
C ASP A 36 -0.29 -8.50 8.52
N LEU A 37 0.57 -8.07 9.42
CA LEU A 37 1.69 -8.89 9.90
C LEU A 37 1.43 -9.37 11.34
N PRO A 38 1.90 -10.58 11.70
CA PRO A 38 2.67 -11.51 10.87
C PRO A 38 1.81 -12.47 10.03
N SER A 39 0.47 -12.37 10.08
CA SER A 39 -0.42 -13.38 9.49
C SER A 39 -0.42 -13.40 7.95
N PHE A 40 0.01 -12.31 7.32
CA PHE A 40 -0.13 -12.06 5.88
C PHE A 40 -1.59 -12.10 5.40
N SER A 41 -2.54 -11.78 6.29
CA SER A 41 -3.95 -11.65 5.91
C SER A 41 -4.12 -10.41 5.02
N GLU A 42 -4.76 -10.55 3.85
CA GLU A 42 -4.99 -9.42 2.95
C GLU A 42 -6.04 -8.48 3.58
N ARG A 43 -5.60 -7.26 3.94
CA ARG A 43 -6.43 -6.22 4.53
C ARG A 43 -7.18 -5.43 3.46
N GLY A 44 -6.57 -5.24 2.29
CA GLY A 44 -7.17 -4.48 1.20
C GLY A 44 -6.21 -4.17 0.06
N LYS A 45 -6.68 -3.32 -0.86
CA LYS A 45 -5.93 -2.92 -2.07
C LYS A 45 -6.04 -1.43 -2.34
N ILE A 46 -4.97 -0.87 -2.86
CA ILE A 46 -4.90 0.47 -3.42
C ILE A 46 -4.72 0.31 -4.93
N PHE A 47 -5.52 1.02 -5.72
CA PHE A 47 -5.45 1.00 -7.19
C PHE A 47 -4.73 2.23 -7.70
N SER A 48 -3.79 2.05 -8.63
CA SER A 48 -3.12 3.14 -9.35
C SER A 48 -3.44 3.11 -10.83
N LYS A 49 -3.11 4.21 -11.52
CA LYS A 49 -3.29 4.29 -12.97
C LYS A 49 -2.30 3.36 -13.68
N GLU A 50 -1.05 3.43 -13.29
CA GLU A 50 0.04 2.59 -13.80
C GLU A 50 0.74 1.81 -12.67
N SER A 51 1.75 1.01 -13.01
CA SER A 51 2.48 0.20 -12.04
C SER A 51 3.21 1.08 -11.01
N VAL A 52 2.98 0.78 -9.72
CA VAL A 52 3.60 1.52 -8.61
C VAL A 52 5.02 1.01 -8.37
N ARG A 53 6.02 1.87 -8.60
CA ARG A 53 7.46 1.52 -8.52
C ARG A 53 8.12 1.95 -7.21
N ARG A 54 7.46 2.82 -6.45
CA ARG A 54 7.97 3.35 -5.18
C ARG A 54 6.85 3.48 -4.16
N ILE A 55 7.19 3.09 -2.94
CA ILE A 55 6.41 3.27 -1.72
C ILE A 55 7.39 3.82 -0.69
N GLU A 56 7.11 5.00 -0.15
CA GLU A 56 7.98 5.67 0.82
C GLU A 56 7.20 6.07 2.06
N ILE A 57 7.77 5.83 3.24
CA ILE A 57 7.14 6.22 4.50
C ILE A 57 7.46 7.68 4.80
N GLY A 58 6.42 8.43 5.10
CA GLY A 58 6.49 9.84 5.45
C GLY A 58 6.33 10.10 6.94
N PRO A 59 6.50 11.36 7.35
CA PRO A 59 6.21 11.77 8.73
C PRO A 59 4.71 11.63 9.06
N ALA A 60 4.38 11.64 10.35
CA ALA A 60 3.01 11.72 10.85
C ALA A 60 2.04 10.62 10.35
N GLY A 61 2.56 9.41 10.12
CA GLY A 61 1.77 8.25 9.66
C GLY A 61 1.34 8.36 8.20
N LEU A 62 1.99 9.22 7.41
CA LEU A 62 1.80 9.28 5.97
C LEU A 62 2.65 8.24 5.25
N PHE A 63 2.20 7.85 4.07
CA PHE A 63 3.05 7.20 3.08
C PHE A 63 2.73 7.70 1.68
N PHE A 64 3.71 7.57 0.80
CA PHE A 64 3.65 8.08 -0.56
C PHE A 64 3.79 6.94 -1.55
N THR A 65 3.07 7.02 -2.65
CA THR A 65 3.16 6.04 -3.74
C THR A 65 3.39 6.76 -5.04
N GLY A 66 4.37 6.31 -5.82
CA GLY A 66 4.67 6.84 -7.15
C GLY A 66 4.51 5.78 -8.23
N ASP A 67 3.75 6.08 -9.28
CA ASP A 67 3.54 5.19 -10.43
C ASP A 67 4.30 5.63 -11.69
N GLU A 68 4.33 4.75 -12.71
CA GLU A 68 5.03 4.97 -13.98
C GLU A 68 4.49 6.13 -14.81
N SER A 69 3.29 6.65 -14.51
CA SER A 69 2.77 7.86 -15.15
C SER A 69 3.37 9.15 -14.58
N GLY A 70 4.19 9.05 -13.53
CA GLY A 70 4.71 10.18 -12.76
C GLY A 70 3.72 10.69 -11.72
N GLN A 71 2.59 10.00 -11.51
CA GLN A 71 1.63 10.40 -10.50
C GLN A 71 2.12 9.99 -9.10
N VAL A 72 2.11 10.95 -8.18
CA VAL A 72 2.35 10.73 -6.76
C VAL A 72 1.04 10.85 -6.00
N ARG A 73 0.80 9.93 -5.07
CA ARG A 73 -0.31 10.00 -4.13
C ARG A 73 0.17 9.96 -2.71
N VAL A 74 -0.56 10.66 -1.85
CA VAL A 74 -0.34 10.74 -0.41
C VAL A 74 -1.46 9.96 0.27
N TRP A 75 -1.09 9.11 1.22
CA TRP A 75 -2.00 8.26 1.95
C TRP A 75 -1.83 8.43 3.45
N LYS A 76 -2.93 8.25 4.17
CA LYS A 76 -2.96 8.19 5.63
C LYS A 76 -3.96 7.12 6.04
N TRP A 77 -3.66 6.37 7.10
CA TRP A 77 -4.63 5.45 7.68
C TRP A 77 -5.85 6.21 8.21
N SER A 78 -7.04 5.68 7.94
CA SER A 78 -8.25 6.21 8.55
C SER A 78 -8.21 5.98 10.06
N THR A 79 -8.44 7.03 10.83
CA THR A 79 -8.68 6.93 12.27
C THR A 79 -10.18 6.77 12.49
N GLU A 80 -10.74 5.62 12.13
CA GLU A 80 -12.11 5.32 12.56
C GLU A 80 -12.09 4.97 14.05
N SER A 81 -12.14 6.00 14.89
CA SER A 81 -12.87 5.88 16.16
C SER A 81 -14.34 5.99 15.81
N SER A 82 -15.00 4.85 15.57
CA SER A 82 -16.46 4.79 15.55
C SER A 82 -16.96 5.12 16.96
N SER A 83 -17.02 6.40 17.28
CA SER A 83 -17.83 6.94 18.36
C SER A 83 -19.28 6.87 17.90
N THR A 84 -19.83 5.66 17.86
CA THR A 84 -21.28 5.49 17.75
C THR A 84 -21.86 5.98 19.08
N SER A 85 -22.39 7.20 19.08
CA SER A 85 -23.36 7.66 20.10
C SER A 85 -24.73 7.08 19.77
#